data_AF-K8ZQM6-F1
#
_entry.id   AF-K8ZQM6-F1
#
_cell.length_a   1.000
_cell.length_b   1.000
_cell.length_c   1.000
_cell.angle_alpha   90.00
_cell.angle_beta   90.00
_cell.angle_gamma   90.00
#
_symmetry.space_group_name_H-M   'P 1'
#
loop_
_entity.id
_entity.type
_entity.pdbx_description
1 polymer ?
#
loop_
_entity_poly.entity_id
_entity_poly.type
_entity_poly.pdbx_seq_one_letter_code
_entity_poly.pdbx_strand_id
1 'polypeptide(L)'
;MGNIPWLVIMECLVALIAIIYYIRKVMQWSHSEQKEAIFSPASQVTFLTFILGFSILLIRLNVSPIGSGETTRWLVAIFTVITFVNAVSVWHYERKALGKKKR
;
A
#
# COMPACT_ATOMS: atom_id res chain seq x y z
N MET A 1 -4.86 27.51 -13.89
CA MET A 1 -5.18 26.19 -13.30
C MET A 1 -4.18 25.20 -13.86
N GLY A 2 -3.26 24.69 -13.04
CA GLY A 2 -2.23 23.76 -13.50
C GLY A 2 -2.84 22.41 -13.84
N ASN A 3 -2.52 21.87 -15.02
CA ASN A 3 -2.94 20.54 -15.43
C ASN A 3 -2.44 19.53 -14.37
N ILE A 4 -3.37 18.86 -13.69
CA ILE A 4 -3.04 17.72 -12.84
C ILE A 4 -2.45 16.64 -13.77
N PRO A 5 -1.24 16.13 -13.52
CA PRO A 5 -0.65 15.13 -14.37
C PRO A 5 -1.55 13.89 -14.36
N TRP A 6 -1.92 13.38 -15.54
CA TRP A 6 -2.74 12.17 -15.69
C TRP A 6 -2.22 10.98 -14.87
N LEU A 7 -0.90 10.92 -14.68
CA LEU A 7 -0.23 9.93 -13.84
C LEU A 7 -0.68 9.97 -12.37
N VAL A 8 -0.86 11.15 -11.79
CA VAL A 8 -1.35 11.32 -10.40
C VAL A 8 -2.79 10.83 -10.28
N ILE A 9 -3.63 11.05 -11.30
CA ILE A 9 -5.01 10.55 -11.32
C ILE A 9 -5.00 9.01 -11.32
N MET A 10 -4.15 8.39 -12.12
CA MET A 10 -4.01 6.93 -12.17
C MET A 10 -3.51 6.35 -10.84
N GLU A 11 -2.52 6.99 -10.22
CA GLU A 11 -2.01 6.61 -8.89
C GLU A 11 -3.13 6.65 -7.83
N CYS A 12 -3.90 7.74 -7.79
CA CYS A 12 -5.04 7.88 -6.90
C CYS A 12 -6.12 6.80 -7.13
N LEU A 13 -6.40 6.45 -8.40
CA LEU A 13 -7.37 5.39 -8.72
C LEU A 13 -6.89 4.01 -8.24
N VAL A 14 -5.61 3.70 -8.44
CA VAL A 14 -5.01 2.44 -7.95
C VAL A 14 -5.06 2.38 -6.43
N ALA A 15 -4.67 3.47 -5.74
CA ALA A 15 -4.74 3.56 -4.29
C ALA A 15 -6.18 3.38 -3.78
N LEU A 16 -7.16 4.03 -4.43
CA LEU A 16 -8.57 3.92 -4.06
C LEU A 16 -9.08 2.49 -4.17
N ILE A 17 -8.81 1.81 -5.29
CA ILE A 17 -9.21 0.40 -5.49
C ILE A 17 -8.58 -0.50 -4.43
N ALA A 18 -7.29 -0.30 -4.14
CA ALA A 18 -6.56 -1.08 -3.14
C ALA A 18 -7.09 -0.84 -1.71
N ILE A 19 -7.45 0.40 -1.34
CA ILE A 19 -8.09 0.71 -0.05
C ILE A 19 -9.45 0.04 0.06
N ILE A 20 -10.29 0.15 -0.97
CA ILE A 20 -11.62 -0.47 -0.98
C ILE A 20 -11.48 -1.99 -0.81
N TYR A 21 -10.54 -2.62 -1.52
CA TYR A 21 -10.25 -4.04 -1.37
C TYR A 21 -9.83 -4.38 0.07
N TYR A 22 -8.88 -3.63 0.64
CA TYR A 22 -8.40 -3.85 2.00
C TYR A 22 -9.52 -3.73 3.04
N ILE A 23 -10.33 -2.67 2.98
CA ILE A 23 -11.47 -2.47 3.90
C ILE A 23 -12.44 -3.64 3.82
N ARG A 24 -12.81 -4.08 2.61
CA ARG A 24 -13.70 -5.24 2.43
C ARG A 24 -13.12 -6.49 3.07
N LYS A 25 -11.82 -6.74 2.96
CA LYS A 25 -11.16 -7.88 3.59
C LYS A 25 -11.10 -7.76 5.11
N VAL A 26 -10.82 -6.57 5.65
CA VAL A 26 -10.86 -6.34 7.10
C VAL A 26 -12.24 -6.66 7.67
N MET A 27 -13.31 -6.22 7.00
CA MET A 27 -14.68 -6.53 7.41
C MET A 27 -15.01 -8.03 7.29
N GLN A 28 -14.59 -8.68 6.21
CA GLN A 28 -14.84 -10.11 6.00
C GLN A 28 -14.21 -10.99 7.09
N TRP A 29 -13.00 -10.62 7.55
CA TRP A 29 -12.20 -11.43 8.46
C TRP A 29 -12.20 -10.91 9.90
N SER A 30 -12.99 -9.87 10.22
CA SER A 30 -12.95 -9.19 11.53
C SER A 30 -13.19 -10.12 12.72
N HIS A 31 -14.03 -11.14 12.54
CA HIS A 31 -14.42 -12.12 13.56
C HIS A 31 -13.82 -13.51 13.34
N SER A 32 -12.86 -13.64 12.42
CA SER A 32 -12.24 -14.92 12.11
C SER A 32 -10.94 -15.12 12.88
N GLU A 33 -10.73 -16.32 13.41
CA GLU A 33 -9.45 -16.76 13.97
C GLU A 33 -8.30 -16.67 12.94
N GLN A 34 -8.62 -16.71 11.64
CA GLN A 34 -7.62 -16.60 10.56
C GLN A 34 -7.13 -15.17 10.33
N LYS A 35 -7.75 -14.18 10.95
CA LYS A 35 -7.40 -12.76 10.82
C LYS A 35 -5.92 -12.54 11.12
N GLU A 36 -5.43 -13.06 12.24
CA GLU A 36 -4.06 -12.81 12.66
C GLU A 36 -3.05 -13.41 11.68
N ALA A 37 -3.31 -14.62 11.19
CA ALA A 37 -2.47 -15.30 10.21
C ALA A 37 -2.42 -14.59 8.84
N ILE A 38 -3.42 -13.77 8.50
CA ILE A 38 -3.48 -13.00 7.26
C ILE A 38 -2.89 -11.60 7.47
N PHE A 39 -3.38 -10.86 8.46
CA PHE A 39 -3.09 -9.44 8.63
C PHE A 39 -1.75 -9.18 9.31
N SER A 40 -1.27 -10.04 10.22
CA SER A 40 0.05 -9.86 10.85
C SER A 40 1.19 -9.85 9.82
N PRO A 41 1.38 -10.89 8.99
CA PRO A 41 2.44 -10.88 7.99
C PRO A 41 2.20 -9.83 6.89
N ALA A 42 0.94 -9.58 6.49
CA ALA A 42 0.64 -8.52 5.53
C ALA A 42 1.07 -7.13 6.05
N SER A 43 0.82 -6.85 7.33
CA SER A 43 1.19 -5.57 7.95
C SER A 43 2.71 -5.41 8.06
N GLN A 44 3.45 -6.48 8.31
CA GLN A 44 4.92 -6.47 8.31
C GLN A 44 5.49 -6.09 6.93
N VAL A 45 4.95 -6.68 5.86
CA VAL A 45 5.37 -6.35 4.48
C VAL A 45 5.02 -4.91 4.12
N THR A 46 3.81 -4.45 4.47
CA THR A 46 3.39 -3.06 4.26
C THR A 46 4.28 -2.07 5.02
N PHE A 47 4.61 -2.37 6.28
CA PHE A 47 5.48 -1.53 7.10
C PHE A 47 6.89 -1.45 6.54
N LEU A 48 7.46 -2.58 6.11
CA LEU A 48 8.77 -2.61 5.46
C LEU A 48 8.77 -1.78 4.16
N THR A 49 7.69 -1.86 3.38
CA THR A 49 7.50 -1.07 2.17
C THR A 49 7.42 0.42 2.47
N PHE A 50 6.72 0.79 3.55
CA PHE A 50 6.68 2.18 4.03
C PHE A 50 8.07 2.68 4.42
N ILE A 51 8.84 1.92 5.23
CA ILE A 51 10.20 2.30 5.61
C ILE A 51 11.06 2.53 4.37
N LEU A 52 11.05 1.57 3.43
CA LEU A 52 11.84 1.67 2.21
C LEU A 52 11.46 2.89 1.37
N GLY A 53 10.16 3.11 1.13
CA GLY A 53 9.67 4.26 0.39
C GLY A 53 10.02 5.59 1.06
N PHE A 54 9.90 5.64 2.39
CA PHE A 54 10.26 6.82 3.17
C PHE A 54 11.77 7.09 3.14
N SER A 55 12.62 6.06 3.23
CA SER A 55 14.07 6.20 3.09
C SER A 55 14.46 6.76 1.72
N ILE A 56 13.82 6.30 0.64
CA ILE A 56 14.04 6.83 -0.72
C ILE A 56 13.68 8.31 -0.78
N LEU A 57 12.55 8.71 -0.19
CA LEU A 57 12.12 10.11 -0.13
C LEU A 57 13.14 10.97 0.60
N LEU A 58 13.63 10.52 1.76
CA LEU A 58 14.64 11.26 2.55
C LEU A 58 15.95 11.43 1.78
N ILE A 59 16.44 10.38 1.13
CA ILE A 59 17.64 10.46 0.28
C ILE A 59 17.42 11.52 -0.82
N ARG A 60 16.26 11.50 -1.47
CA ARG A 60 15.96 12.44 -2.56
C ARG A 60 15.91 13.89 -2.06
N LEU A 61 15.28 14.14 -0.91
CA LEU A 61 15.22 15.44 -0.27
C LEU A 61 16.61 15.95 0.15
N ASN A 62 17.53 15.06 0.50
CA ASN A 62 18.90 15.40 0.86
C ASN A 62 19.80 15.68 -0.36
N VAL A 63 19.53 15.06 -1.52
CA VAL A 63 20.36 15.21 -2.73
C VAL A 63 19.91 16.40 -3.61
N SER A 64 18.64 16.77 -3.57
CA SER A 64 18.11 17.90 -4.34
C SER A 64 17.02 18.61 -3.54
N PRO A 65 17.08 19.94 -3.37
CA PRO A 65 15.94 20.68 -2.84
C PRO A 65 14.79 20.55 -3.84
N ILE A 66 13.82 19.70 -3.49
CA ILE A 66 12.69 19.38 -4.35
C ILE A 66 11.67 20.54 -4.25
N GLY A 67 11.26 21.09 -5.40
CA GLY A 67 10.13 22.03 -5.44
C GLY A 67 8.84 21.37 -4.97
N SER A 68 7.93 22.13 -4.37
CA SER A 68 6.70 21.60 -3.73
C SER A 68 5.92 20.60 -4.59
N GLY A 69 5.81 20.83 -5.90
CA GLY A 69 5.09 19.97 -6.83
C GLY A 69 5.73 18.60 -7.12
N GLU A 70 7.06 18.49 -7.12
CA GLU A 70 7.75 17.19 -7.30
C GLU A 70 7.70 16.38 -6.00
N THR A 71 7.81 17.03 -4.84
CA THR A 71 7.64 16.38 -3.53
C THR A 71 6.25 15.76 -3.39
N THR A 72 5.20 16.48 -3.77
CA THR A 72 3.83 15.94 -3.73
C THR A 72 3.69 14.70 -4.62
N ARG A 73 4.29 14.67 -5.82
CA ARG A 73 4.24 13.49 -6.69
C ARG A 73 4.93 12.28 -6.07
N TRP A 74 6.11 12.45 -5.48
CA TRP A 74 6.80 11.37 -4.78
C TRP A 74 5.99 10.83 -3.61
N LEU A 75 5.36 11.71 -2.83
CA LEU A 75 4.48 11.30 -1.73
C LEU A 75 3.28 10.49 -2.24
N VAL A 76 2.63 10.94 -3.32
CA VAL A 76 1.50 10.22 -3.93
C VAL A 76 1.95 8.86 -4.48
N ALA A 77 3.09 8.80 -5.15
CA ALA A 77 3.66 7.55 -5.68
C ALA A 77 3.97 6.56 -4.56
N ILE A 78 4.69 7.00 -3.51
CA ILE A 78 5.03 6.16 -2.35
C ILE A 78 3.75 5.67 -1.65
N PHE A 79 2.78 6.55 -1.42
CA PHE A 79 1.51 6.19 -0.81
C PHE A 79 0.76 5.15 -1.63
N THR A 80 0.73 5.31 -2.95
CA THR A 80 0.11 4.36 -3.89
C THR A 80 0.78 3.00 -3.82
N VAL A 81 2.12 2.96 -3.83
CA VAL A 81 2.88 1.72 -3.71
C VAL A 81 2.58 1.01 -2.39
N ILE A 82 2.62 1.73 -1.26
CA ILE A 82 2.33 1.14 0.07
C ILE A 82 0.92 0.56 0.10
N THR A 83 -0.05 1.31 -0.41
CA THR A 83 -1.46 0.92 -0.42
C THR A 83 -1.67 -0.33 -1.29
N PHE A 84 -1.03 -0.35 -2.47
CA PHE A 84 -1.07 -1.49 -3.37
C PHE A 84 -0.42 -2.73 -2.75
N VAL A 85 0.78 -2.60 -2.18
CA VAL A 85 1.48 -3.71 -1.51
C VAL A 85 0.67 -4.24 -0.35
N ASN A 86 -0.02 -3.39 0.41
CA ASN A 86 -0.91 -3.82 1.48
C ASN A 86 -2.05 -4.70 0.96
N ALA A 87 -2.76 -4.25 -0.08
CA ALA A 87 -3.84 -5.02 -0.70
C ALA A 87 -3.34 -6.37 -1.26
N VAL A 88 -2.22 -6.37 -1.98
CA VAL A 88 -1.60 -7.58 -2.55
C VAL A 88 -1.14 -8.53 -1.45
N SER A 89 -0.57 -8.03 -0.37
CA SER A 89 -0.11 -8.85 0.75
C SER A 89 -1.28 -9.55 1.43
N VAL A 90 -2.37 -8.82 1.71
CA VAL A 90 -3.60 -9.42 2.25
C VAL A 90 -4.13 -10.51 1.32
N TRP A 91 -4.20 -10.26 0.02
CA TRP A 91 -4.62 -11.27 -0.97
C TRP A 91 -3.73 -12.52 -0.98
N HIS A 92 -2.41 -12.34 -0.93
CA HIS A 92 -1.45 -13.43 -0.91
C HIS A 92 -1.60 -14.30 0.35
N TYR A 93 -1.62 -13.68 1.52
CA TYR A 93 -1.71 -14.40 2.79
C TYR A 93 -3.10 -15.01 3.01
N GLU A 94 -4.16 -14.39 2.49
CA GLU A 94 -5.51 -15.00 2.46
C GLU A 94 -5.49 -16.33 1.69
N ARG A 95 -4.93 -16.35 0.47
CA ARG A 95 -4.80 -17.60 -0.31
C ARG A 95 -3.99 -18.65 0.42
N LYS A 96 -2.91 -18.25 1.09
CA LYS A 96 -2.05 -19.15 1.88
C LYS A 96 -2.79 -19.71 3.09
N ALA A 97 -3.57 -18.91 3.80
CA ALA A 97 -4.38 -19.35 4.94
C ALA A 97 -5.49 -20.32 4.52
N LEU A 98 -6.20 -20.02 3.43
CA LEU A 98 -7.23 -20.90 2.87
C LEU A 98 -6.68 -22.23 2.36
N GLY A 99 -5.48 -22.23 1.79
CA GLY A 99 -4.80 -23.45 1.34
C GLY A 99 -4.40 -24.39 2.48
N LYS A 100 -4.07 -23.84 3.67
CA LYS A 100 -3.76 -24.64 4.85
C LYS A 100 -4.98 -25.35 5.45
N LYS A 101 -6.20 -24.82 5.28
CA LYS A 101 -7.44 -25.43 5.80
C LYS A 101 -7.87 -26.70 5.03
N LYS A 102 -7.33 -26.94 3.84
CA LYS A 102 -7.65 -28.12 3.01
C LYS A 102 -6.76 -29.34 3.28
N ARG A 103 -5.73 -29.21 4.13
CA ARG A 103 -4.89 -30.32 4.60
C ARG A 103 -5.23 -30.62 6.04
#